data_AF-A0A7Y2C4I9-F1
#
_entry.id   AF-A0A7Y2C4I9-F1
#
_cell.length_a   1.000
_cell.length_b   1.000
_cell.length_c   1.000
_cell.angle_alpha   90.00
_cell.angle_beta   90.00
_cell.angle_gamma   90.00
#
_symmetry.space_group_name_H-M   'P 1'
#
loop_
_entity.id
_entity.type
_entity.pdbx_description
1 polymer ?
#
loop_
_entity_poly.entity_id
_entity_poly.type
_entity_poly.pdbx_seq_one_letter_code
_entity_poly.pdbx_strand_id
1 'polypeptide(L)' 'AFNGDFNLLDTPDNILHIKWENLNESAELIVDLEKMKMDIEYTEAGGVTVLDTSIVSK' A
#
# COMPACT_ATOMS: atom_id res chain seq x y z
N ALA A 1 12.38 -6.66 -11.17
CA ALA A 1 12.69 -5.34 -10.59
C ALA A 1 11.45 -4.49 -10.78
N PHE A 2 11.01 -3.78 -9.75
CA PHE A 2 9.90 -2.82 -9.85
C PHE A 2 10.28 -1.76 -10.89
N ASN A 3 9.60 -1.75 -12.03
CA ASN A 3 9.87 -0.92 -13.22
C ASN A 3 8.85 0.23 -13.34
N GLY A 4 8.60 0.90 -12.22
CA GLY A 4 7.59 1.94 -12.09
C GLY A 4 8.00 2.97 -11.06
N ASP A 5 7.17 3.99 -10.89
CA ASP A 5 7.46 5.12 -10.02
C ASP A 5 6.92 4.87 -8.62
N PHE A 6 7.73 5.24 -7.61
CA PHE A 6 7.31 5.24 -6.22
C PHE A 6 6.92 6.65 -5.81
N ASN A 7 5.70 6.78 -5.32
CA ASN A 7 5.15 8.03 -4.80
C ASN A 7 4.81 7.85 -3.32
N LEU A 8 5.30 8.76 -2.50
CA LEU A 8 4.77 8.96 -1.15
C LEU A 8 3.57 9.89 -1.30
N LEU A 9 2.37 9.40 -0.93
CA LEU A 9 1.16 10.19 -1.01
C LEU A 9 0.99 11.01 0.27
N ASP A 10 0.45 12.22 0.14
CA ASP A 10 0.24 13.12 1.28
C ASP A 10 -0.79 12.51 2.23
N THR A 11 -0.40 12.37 3.49
CA THR A 11 -1.17 11.64 4.49
C THR A 11 -1.10 12.31 5.86
N PRO A 12 -2.08 12.04 6.74
CA PRO A 12 -1.96 12.37 8.16
C PRO A 12 -0.65 11.83 8.76
N ASP A 13 -0.11 12.50 9.77
CA ASP A 13 1.18 12.19 10.41
C ASP A 13 1.36 10.71 10.85
N ASN A 14 0.25 10.00 11.12
CA ASN A 14 0.23 8.62 11.58
C ASN A 14 0.00 7.57 10.47
N ILE A 15 -0.11 7.99 9.22
CA ILE A 15 -0.34 7.10 8.08
C ILE A 15 0.86 7.19 7.12
N LEU A 16 1.52 6.07 6.86
CA LEU A 16 2.47 5.92 5.77
C LEU A 16 1.75 5.34 4.56
N HIS A 17 1.68 6.09 3.45
CA HIS A 17 1.04 5.63 2.22
C HIS A 17 2.01 5.69 1.05
N ILE A 18 2.46 4.52 0.62
CA ILE A 18 3.38 4.36 -0.49
C ILE A 18 2.60 3.76 -1.66
N LYS A 19 2.63 4.44 -2.81
CA LYS A 19 2.12 3.91 -4.06
C LYS A 19 3.27 3.63 -5.01
N TRP A 20 3.26 2.45 -5.60
CA TRP A 20 4.07 2.09 -6.75
C TRP A 20 3.13 1.90 -7.94
N GLU A 21 3.49 2.42 -9.11
CA GLU A 21 2.75 2.16 -10.34
C GLU A 21 3.64 2.17 -11.57
N ASN A 22 3.25 1.38 -12.58
CA ASN A 22 3.77 1.45 -13.94
C ASN A 22 2.58 1.61 -14.92
N LEU A 23 2.83 1.44 -16.23
CA LEU A 23 1.77 1.61 -17.25
C LEU A 23 0.56 0.68 -17.10
N ASN A 24 0.72 -0.47 -16.45
CA ASN A 24 -0.29 -1.54 -16.43
C ASN A 24 -0.68 -1.99 -15.01
N GLU A 25 0.17 -1.72 -14.03
CA GLU A 25 0.07 -2.28 -12.68
C GLU A 25 0.30 -1.18 -11.63
N SER A 26 -0.26 -1.43 -10.46
CA SER A 26 -0.14 -0.60 -9.27
C SER A 26 -0.10 -1.47 -8.02
N ALA A 27 0.59 -0.98 -7.00
CA ALA A 27 0.56 -1.51 -5.65
C ALA A 27 0.59 -0.34 -4.66
N GLU A 28 -0.25 -0.40 -3.65
CA GLU A 28 -0.33 0.55 -2.55
C GLU A 28 -0.10 -0.18 -1.24
N LEU A 29 0.74 0.41 -0.40
CA LEU A 29 0.98 0.00 0.97
C LEU A 29 0.56 1.14 1.88
N ILE A 30 -0.42 0.88 2.73
CA ILE A 30 -0.97 1.83 3.70
C ILE A 30 -0.71 1.27 5.09
N VAL A 31 0.07 1.99 5.89
CA VAL A 31 0.35 1.63 7.29
C VAL A 31 -0.23 2.70 8.19
N ASP A 32 -1.24 2.34 8.97
CA ASP A 32 -1.81 3.18 10.03
C ASP A 32 -1.14 2.79 11.35
N LEU A 33 -0.26 3.68 11.84
CA LEU A 33 0.53 3.46 13.05
C LEU A 33 -0.30 3.58 14.33
N GLU A 34 -1.40 4.35 14.32
CA GLU A 34 -2.29 4.45 15.48
C GLU A 34 -3.11 3.17 15.66
N LYS A 35 -3.63 2.65 14.54
CA LYS A 35 -4.42 1.41 14.55
C LYS A 35 -3.57 0.15 14.55
N MET A 36 -2.25 0.28 14.36
CA MET A 36 -1.33 -0.83 14.13
C MET A 36 -1.87 -1.73 13.02
N LYS A 37 -2.21 -1.13 11.88
CA LYS A 37 -2.85 -1.80 10.75
C LYS A 37 -2.03 -1.59 9.48
N MET A 38 -1.95 -2.64 8.67
CA MET A 38 -1.33 -2.60 7.35
C MET A 38 -2.33 -3.08 6.31
N ASP A 39 -2.61 -2.24 5.33
CA ASP A 39 -3.43 -2.54 4.17
C ASP A 39 -2.55 -2.55 2.92
N ILE A 40 -2.75 -3.55 2.07
CA ILE A 40 -2.06 -3.68 0.79
C ILE A 40 -3.12 -3.80 -0.30
N GLU A 41 -3.07 -2.91 -1.27
CA GLU A 41 -3.89 -2.99 -2.47
C GLU A 41 -2.98 -3.17 -3.68
N TYR A 42 -3.26 -4.13 -4.56
CA TYR A 42 -2.45 -4.30 -5.76
C TYR A 42 -3.27 -4.85 -6.92
N THR A 43 -2.81 -4.59 -8.13
CA THR A 43 -3.45 -5.14 -9.33
C THR A 43 -2.95 -6.56 -9.60
N GLU A 44 -3.88 -7.48 -9.86
CA GLU A 44 -3.63 -8.87 -10.20
C GLU A 44 -4.59 -9.32 -11.29
N ALA A 45 -4.08 -9.87 -12.39
CA ALA A 45 -4.88 -10.37 -13.52
C ALA A 45 -5.90 -9.35 -14.09
N GLY A 46 -5.61 -8.05 -14.02
CA GLY A 46 -6.51 -6.98 -14.48
C GLY A 46 -7.61 -6.59 -13.50
N GLY A 47 -7.61 -7.16 -12.29
CA GLY A 47 -8.45 -6.75 -11.16
C GLY A 47 -7.64 -6.14 -10.03
N VAL A 48 -8.31 -5.56 -9.03
CA VAL A 48 -7.70 -5.05 -7.80
C VAL A 48 -7.91 -6.07 -6.69
N THR A 49 -6.83 -6.46 -6.02
CA THR A 49 -6.81 -7.31 -4.83
C THR A 49 -6.49 -6.47 -3.61
N VAL A 50 -7.21 -6.72 -2.50
CA VAL A 50 -7.01 -6.03 -1.22
C VAL A 50 -6.67 -7.07 -0.15
N LEU A 51 -5.59 -6.81 0.58
CA LEU A 51 -5.16 -7.59 1.74
C LEU A 51 -5.17 -6.66 2.97
N ASP A 52 -5.95 -7.04 3.97
CA ASP A 52 -6.06 -6.34 5.24
C ASP A 52 -5.36 -7.17 6.32
N THR A 53 -4.35 -6.59 6.97
CA THR A 53 -3.55 -7.27 8.00
C THR A 53 -3.45 -6.41 9.26
N SER A 54 -3.98 -6.92 10.38
CA SER A 54 -3.71 -6.35 11.70
C SER A 54 -2.27 -6.65 12.13
N ILE A 55 -1.51 -5.63 12.51
CA ILE A 55 -0.16 -5.79 13.06
C ILE A 55 -0.31 -6.23 14.52
N VAL A 56 -0.13 -7.53 14.77
CA VAL A 56 -0.12 -8.06 16.14
C VAL A 56 1.23 -7.78 16.78
N SER A 57 1.27 -6.97 17.84
CA SER A 57 2.47 -6.84 18.66
C SER A 57 2.69 -8.12 19.47
N LYS A 58 3.94 -8.61 19.48
CA LYS A 58 4.39 -9.71 20.35
C LYS A 58 4.83 -9.17 21.71
#